data_AF-A0A350X6A1-F1
#
_entry.id   AF-A0A350X6A1-F1
#
_cell.length_a   1.000
_cell.length_b   1.000
_cell.length_c   1.000
_cell.angle_alpha   90.00
_cell.angle_beta   90.00
_cell.angle_gamma   90.00
#
_symmetry.space_group_name_H-M   'P 1'
#
loop_
_entity.id
_entity.type
_entity.pdbx_description
1 polymer ?
#
loop_
_entity_poly.entity_id
_entity_poly.type
_entity_poly.pdbx_seq_one_letter_code
_entity_poly.pdbx_strand_id
1 'polypeptide(L)'
;MIKRVPILPIALLICQPALAQTPIDPLRLPEEERGSYIYTFGVNYIPDGREGFDFDREGIPFNFETFNQLINLSVSGSYSFSRNLGISVNVNPNLFIGRQKRDFTDRTETLTETNSDIGAGLSVEYRPDPGSTLDPRFSIGVAYPWTMTVQGQASLIRDPVIVLASLGYAQPLDSANSSLNLGLGAGFVANERVSFSASANYGIPIGDTNLPVTSLSFRTGYNLDDKGNQDIGLRTTLSMRGGDTRLGVGIEWGGRGIVGAQRQRTEDNNTTSAIPSQPINGATNTTEKPPSNSSATSTQLTTKEPNSSSVIGSQPNTINGNISDNNVLTGNSNAAIQQLYQRLQEKDVQIEILQQQIRELQQSIEKLRCQLPENQINCQKVP
;
A
#
# COMPACT_ATOMS: atom_id res chain seq x y z
N MET A 1 5.05 -6.87 55.87
CA MET A 1 5.90 -6.95 54.65
C MET A 1 5.19 -7.85 53.64
N ILE A 2 4.35 -7.28 52.78
CA ILE A 2 3.60 -8.02 51.76
C ILE A 2 4.06 -7.51 50.40
N LYS A 3 4.59 -8.44 49.60
CA LYS A 3 5.01 -8.29 48.20
C LYS A 3 3.98 -7.49 47.39
N ARG A 4 4.41 -6.39 46.77
CA ARG A 4 3.69 -5.78 45.65
C ARG A 4 4.36 -6.24 44.36
N VAL A 5 3.68 -7.15 43.67
CA VAL A 5 3.93 -7.49 42.27
C VAL A 5 3.60 -6.24 41.45
N PRO A 6 4.49 -5.75 40.57
CA PRO A 6 4.13 -4.65 39.69
C PRO A 6 3.05 -5.15 38.72
N ILE A 7 1.89 -4.49 38.78
CA ILE A 7 0.82 -4.63 37.80
C ILE A 7 1.39 -4.15 36.47
N LEU A 8 1.60 -5.12 35.58
CA LEU A 8 1.92 -4.93 34.17
C LEU A 8 0.87 -3.99 33.57
N PRO A 9 1.21 -2.83 32.98
CA PRO A 9 0.25 -2.15 32.13
C PRO A 9 0.02 -3.07 30.93
N ILE A 10 -1.24 -3.45 30.73
CA ILE A 10 -1.73 -4.14 29.55
C ILE A 10 -1.51 -3.18 28.37
N ALA A 11 -0.32 -3.23 27.78
CA ALA A 11 -0.09 -2.79 26.42
C ALA A 11 -0.84 -3.79 25.54
N LEU A 12 -2.10 -3.48 25.27
CA LEU A 12 -2.91 -4.17 24.27
C LEU A 12 -2.26 -3.85 22.91
N LEU A 13 -1.20 -4.58 22.57
CA LEU A 13 -0.64 -4.60 21.23
C LEU A 13 -1.77 -5.03 20.29
N ILE A 14 -2.28 -4.07 19.53
CA ILE A 14 -3.21 -4.30 18.42
C ILE A 14 -2.38 -4.93 17.30
N CYS A 15 -1.95 -6.17 17.49
CA CYS A 15 -1.48 -7.02 16.41
C CYS A 15 -2.70 -7.44 15.63
N GLN A 16 -3.00 -6.73 14.54
CA GLN A 16 -4.02 -7.19 13.61
C GLN A 16 -3.48 -8.44 12.91
N PRO A 17 -4.21 -9.57 12.93
CA PRO A 17 -3.84 -10.77 12.16
C PRO A 17 -4.05 -10.60 10.64
N ALA A 18 -4.18 -9.37 10.13
CA ALA A 18 -4.33 -9.07 8.71
C ALA A 18 -3.01 -9.14 7.92
N LEU A 19 -1.89 -9.46 8.57
CA LEU A 19 -0.53 -9.28 8.04
C LEU A 19 -0.08 -10.28 6.96
N ALA A 20 -0.87 -11.31 6.66
CA ALA A 20 -0.62 -12.22 5.53
C ALA A 20 -1.77 -12.30 4.52
N GLN A 21 -2.82 -11.48 4.69
CA GLN A 21 -3.82 -11.32 3.64
C GLN A 21 -3.30 -10.33 2.62
N THR A 22 -3.22 -10.75 1.37
CA THR A 22 -2.97 -9.83 0.28
C THR A 22 -4.12 -8.81 0.26
N PRO A 23 -3.83 -7.51 0.25
CA PRO A 23 -4.87 -6.51 0.12
C PRO A 23 -5.73 -6.82 -1.11
N ILE A 24 -7.05 -6.86 -0.93
CA ILE A 24 -8.00 -7.07 -2.01
C ILE A 24 -7.90 -5.86 -2.94
N ASP A 25 -7.24 -6.04 -4.08
CA ASP A 25 -7.23 -5.09 -5.17
C ASP A 25 -7.89 -5.73 -6.39
N PRO A 26 -9.17 -5.41 -6.68
CA PRO A 26 -9.92 -6.01 -7.78
C PRO A 26 -9.33 -5.63 -9.15
N LEU A 27 -8.36 -4.72 -9.21
CA LEU A 27 -7.66 -4.31 -10.42
C LEU A 27 -6.35 -5.09 -10.67
N ARG A 28 -6.00 -6.06 -9.82
CA ARG A 28 -4.96 -7.04 -10.16
C ARG A 28 -5.44 -7.84 -11.36
N LEU A 29 -4.71 -7.69 -12.47
CA LEU A 29 -5.04 -8.34 -13.74
C LEU A 29 -5.05 -9.87 -13.58
N PRO A 30 -5.93 -10.57 -14.31
CA PRO A 30 -6.00 -12.04 -14.33
C PRO A 30 -4.79 -12.69 -15.04
N GLU A 31 -4.12 -11.99 -15.96
CA GLU A 31 -3.03 -12.57 -16.76
C GLU A 31 -1.66 -12.31 -16.12
N GLU A 32 -1.35 -13.11 -15.11
CA GLU A 32 0.00 -13.23 -14.58
C GLU A 32 0.75 -14.27 -15.40
N GLU A 33 1.59 -13.80 -16.32
CA GLU A 33 2.49 -14.66 -17.07
C GLU A 33 3.66 -15.13 -16.21
N ARG A 34 4.32 -16.22 -16.64
CA ARG A 34 5.53 -16.68 -15.99
C ARG A 34 6.56 -15.54 -15.96
N GLY A 35 7.08 -15.25 -14.76
CA GLY A 35 8.03 -14.18 -14.55
C GLY A 35 7.40 -12.82 -14.28
N SER A 36 6.07 -12.72 -14.19
CA SER A 36 5.43 -11.47 -13.78
C SER A 36 5.78 -11.13 -12.33
N TYR A 37 6.04 -9.86 -12.09
CA TYR A 37 6.24 -9.31 -10.76
C TYR A 37 5.37 -8.08 -10.55
N ILE A 38 4.97 -7.86 -9.30
CA ILE A 38 4.26 -6.67 -8.85
C ILE A 38 4.96 -6.21 -7.58
N TYR A 39 5.14 -4.91 -7.42
CA TYR A 39 5.58 -4.32 -6.16
C TYR A 39 4.68 -3.15 -5.80
N THR A 40 4.56 -2.87 -4.51
CA THR A 40 3.80 -1.73 -4.00
C THR A 40 4.49 -1.18 -2.76
N PHE A 41 4.74 0.12 -2.79
CA PHE A 41 5.12 0.92 -1.64
C PHE A 41 3.91 1.75 -1.21
N GLY A 42 3.68 1.89 0.08
CA GLY A 42 2.54 2.64 0.59
C GLY A 42 2.83 3.32 1.92
N VAL A 43 2.18 4.44 2.13
CA VAL A 43 2.14 5.17 3.40
C VAL A 43 0.68 5.44 3.72
N ASN A 44 0.24 5.06 4.90
CA ASN A 44 -1.13 5.25 5.36
C ASN A 44 -1.12 5.97 6.71
N TYR A 45 -1.99 6.96 6.85
CA TYR A 45 -2.16 7.76 8.06
C TYR A 45 -3.60 7.61 8.58
N ILE A 46 -3.72 7.17 9.83
CA ILE A 46 -5.00 6.94 10.50
C ILE A 46 -5.01 7.79 11.78
N PRO A 47 -5.57 8.99 11.76
CA PRO A 47 -5.83 9.75 12.97
C PRO A 47 -7.01 9.16 13.74
N ASP A 48 -6.95 9.26 15.06
CA ASP A 48 -8.04 8.89 15.96
C ASP A 48 -8.08 9.88 17.12
N GLY A 49 -9.28 10.22 17.58
CA GLY A 49 -9.51 11.27 18.56
C GLY A 49 -10.64 10.88 19.48
N ARG A 50 -10.46 11.06 20.78
CA ARG A 50 -11.50 10.83 21.77
C ARG A 50 -11.41 11.85 22.89
N GLU A 51 -12.55 12.27 23.38
CA GLU A 51 -12.68 13.05 24.60
C GLU A 51 -13.54 12.30 25.60
N GLY A 52 -13.37 12.61 26.87
CA GLY A 52 -14.17 12.00 27.91
C GLY A 52 -13.77 12.42 29.30
N PHE A 53 -14.25 11.66 30.25
CA PHE A 53 -14.07 11.88 31.67
C PHE A 53 -13.60 10.57 32.32
N ASP A 54 -12.60 10.66 33.17
CA ASP A 54 -12.02 9.52 33.87
C ASP A 54 -11.52 9.94 35.26
N PHE A 55 -11.07 8.97 36.05
CA PHE A 55 -10.52 9.18 37.39
C PHE A 55 -9.07 8.70 37.43
N ASP A 56 -8.20 9.45 38.11
CA ASP A 56 -6.82 9.03 38.26
C ASP A 56 -6.67 7.90 39.31
N ARG A 57 -5.44 7.46 39.56
CA ARG A 57 -5.16 6.39 40.54
C ARG A 57 -5.52 6.79 41.97
N GLU A 58 -5.66 8.07 42.24
CA GLU A 58 -6.03 8.66 43.54
C GLU A 58 -7.53 8.93 43.62
N GLY A 59 -8.28 8.64 42.54
CA GLY A 59 -9.72 8.87 42.43
C GLY A 59 -10.09 10.31 42.10
N ILE A 60 -9.12 11.13 41.66
CA ILE A 60 -9.35 12.53 41.29
C ILE A 60 -9.95 12.55 39.87
N PRO A 61 -11.12 13.18 39.69
CA PRO A 61 -11.74 13.28 38.37
C PRO A 61 -10.96 14.20 37.44
N PHE A 62 -10.85 13.82 36.18
CA PHE A 62 -10.29 14.67 35.12
C PHE A 62 -11.04 14.49 33.79
N ASN A 63 -11.09 15.56 33.01
CA ASN A 63 -11.47 15.48 31.60
C ASN A 63 -10.22 15.10 30.81
N PHE A 64 -10.37 14.28 29.78
CA PHE A 64 -9.26 13.97 28.89
C PHE A 64 -9.62 14.24 27.43
N GLU A 65 -8.59 14.63 26.69
CA GLU A 65 -8.58 14.69 25.24
C GLU A 65 -7.41 13.83 24.76
N THR A 66 -7.70 12.78 24.00
CA THR A 66 -6.69 11.92 23.40
C THR A 66 -6.67 12.13 21.90
N PHE A 67 -5.48 12.36 21.35
CA PHE A 67 -5.23 12.37 19.92
C PHE A 67 -4.16 11.34 19.59
N ASN A 68 -4.54 10.37 18.78
CA ASN A 68 -3.71 9.25 18.36
C ASN A 68 -3.43 9.35 16.87
N GLN A 69 -2.20 9.04 16.50
CA GLN A 69 -1.73 9.02 15.12
C GLN A 69 -1.11 7.66 14.85
N LEU A 70 -1.67 6.94 13.89
CA LEU A 70 -1.09 5.70 13.40
C LEU A 70 -0.58 5.93 11.97
N ILE A 71 0.73 5.77 11.80
CA ILE A 71 1.40 5.81 10.50
C ILE A 71 1.81 4.37 10.17
N ASN A 72 1.29 3.85 9.06
CA ASN A 72 1.66 2.55 8.51
C ASN A 72 2.49 2.79 7.25
N LEU A 73 3.69 2.25 7.21
CA LEU A 73 4.45 2.07 5.99
C LEU A 73 4.18 0.65 5.50
N SER A 74 4.09 0.45 4.19
CA SER A 74 3.89 -0.87 3.61
C SER A 74 4.78 -1.06 2.40
N VAL A 75 5.52 -2.15 2.37
CA VAL A 75 6.28 -2.60 1.21
C VAL A 75 5.81 -4.00 0.90
N SER A 76 5.36 -4.24 -0.33
CA SER A 76 4.96 -5.57 -0.77
C SER A 76 5.51 -5.87 -2.14
N GLY A 77 5.73 -7.15 -2.40
CA GLY A 77 6.17 -7.67 -3.68
C GLY A 77 5.59 -9.05 -3.91
N SER A 78 5.20 -9.34 -5.15
CA SER A 78 4.78 -10.66 -5.57
C SER A 78 5.46 -11.07 -6.86
N TYR A 79 5.72 -12.37 -6.99
CA TYR A 79 6.38 -12.95 -8.16
C TYR A 79 5.66 -14.24 -8.57
N SER A 80 5.34 -14.36 -9.85
CA SER A 80 4.61 -15.50 -10.41
C SER A 80 5.59 -16.42 -11.12
N PHE A 81 5.86 -17.59 -10.52
CA PHE A 81 6.76 -18.60 -11.09
C PHE A 81 6.17 -19.26 -12.34
N SER A 82 4.85 -19.36 -12.38
CA SER A 82 4.05 -19.89 -13.47
C SER A 82 2.66 -19.24 -13.45
N ARG A 83 1.79 -19.60 -14.39
CA ARG A 83 0.38 -19.16 -14.38
C ARG A 83 -0.40 -19.69 -13.17
N ASN A 84 0.11 -20.73 -12.50
CA ASN A 84 -0.58 -21.42 -11.42
C ASN A 84 0.03 -21.19 -10.05
N LEU A 85 1.24 -20.63 -9.96
CA LEU A 85 1.98 -20.54 -8.70
C LEU A 85 2.67 -19.20 -8.57
N GLY A 86 2.43 -18.52 -7.45
CA GLY A 86 3.07 -17.27 -7.09
C GLY A 86 3.52 -17.26 -5.64
N ILE A 87 4.38 -16.29 -5.33
CA ILE A 87 4.80 -15.98 -3.96
C ILE A 87 4.62 -14.48 -3.74
N SER A 88 4.22 -14.11 -2.53
CA SER A 88 4.13 -12.72 -2.10
C SER A 88 4.84 -12.53 -0.78
N VAL A 89 5.48 -11.37 -0.64
CA VAL A 89 6.15 -10.91 0.57
C VAL A 89 5.63 -9.53 0.89
N ASN A 90 5.44 -9.24 2.18
CA ASN A 90 5.08 -7.92 2.65
C ASN A 90 5.82 -7.58 3.94
N VAL A 91 6.08 -6.29 4.14
CA VAL A 91 6.66 -5.72 5.36
C VAL A 91 5.90 -4.43 5.66
N ASN A 92 5.38 -4.32 6.87
CA ASN A 92 4.50 -3.23 7.30
C ASN A 92 4.99 -2.63 8.64
N PRO A 93 5.95 -1.69 8.62
CA PRO A 93 6.33 -0.94 9.81
C PRO A 93 5.21 0.00 10.24
N ASN A 94 4.93 0.02 11.54
CA ASN A 94 3.87 0.81 12.14
C ASN A 94 4.46 1.74 13.20
N LEU A 95 4.06 3.00 13.18
CA LEU A 95 4.40 4.00 14.19
C LEU A 95 3.12 4.55 14.78
N PHE A 96 2.95 4.37 16.08
CA PHE A 96 1.86 4.93 16.87
C PHE A 96 2.38 6.09 17.72
N ILE A 97 1.72 7.23 17.64
CA ILE A 97 1.99 8.41 18.48
C ILE A 97 0.67 8.81 19.14
N GLY A 98 0.55 8.57 20.43
CA GLY A 98 -0.58 8.98 21.25
C GLY A 98 -0.23 10.22 22.07
N ARG A 99 -1.14 11.18 22.14
CA ARG A 99 -1.09 12.30 23.07
C ARG A 99 -2.38 12.35 23.86
N GLN A 100 -2.28 12.38 25.17
CA GLN A 100 -3.42 12.54 26.05
C GLN A 100 -3.23 13.79 26.92
N LYS A 101 -4.05 14.81 26.68
CA LYS A 101 -4.20 15.94 27.58
C LYS A 101 -5.20 15.56 28.67
N ARG A 102 -4.87 15.85 29.93
CA ARG A 102 -5.72 15.64 31.10
C ARG A 102 -5.91 16.98 31.80
N ASP A 103 -7.15 17.40 31.90
CA ASP A 103 -7.54 18.64 32.57
C ASP A 103 -8.20 18.27 33.91
N PHE A 104 -7.44 18.47 34.98
CA PHE A 104 -7.91 18.39 36.36
C PHE A 104 -8.47 19.75 36.79
N THR A 105 -9.06 19.81 37.97
CA THR A 105 -9.59 21.08 38.52
C THR A 105 -8.49 22.12 38.78
N ASP A 106 -7.29 21.67 39.12
CA ASP A 106 -6.16 22.48 39.59
C ASP A 106 -4.93 22.46 38.68
N ARG A 107 -4.87 21.54 37.71
CA ARG A 107 -3.72 21.35 36.82
C ARG A 107 -4.10 20.77 35.47
N THR A 108 -3.24 20.97 34.48
CA THR A 108 -3.29 20.27 33.20
C THR A 108 -2.03 19.42 33.05
N GLU A 109 -2.19 18.18 32.62
CA GLU A 109 -1.09 17.27 32.32
C GLU A 109 -1.18 16.81 30.86
N THR A 110 -0.04 16.54 30.23
CA THR A 110 0.00 15.96 28.88
C THR A 110 0.90 14.74 28.89
N LEU A 111 0.35 13.59 28.54
CA LEU A 111 1.07 12.35 28.36
C LEU A 111 1.30 12.13 26.87
N THR A 112 2.51 11.70 26.52
CA THR A 112 2.84 11.30 25.15
C THR A 112 3.36 9.88 25.18
N GLU A 113 2.81 9.05 24.31
CA GLU A 113 3.23 7.67 24.08
C GLU A 113 3.66 7.53 22.63
N THR A 114 4.84 6.95 22.42
CA THR A 114 5.31 6.59 21.08
C THR A 114 5.64 5.11 21.11
N ASN A 115 5.00 4.36 20.22
CA ASN A 115 5.23 2.93 20.06
C ASN A 115 5.47 2.62 18.59
N SER A 116 6.31 1.63 18.31
CA SER A 116 6.60 1.17 16.96
C SER A 116 6.55 -0.34 16.92
N ASP A 117 5.97 -0.87 15.85
CA ASP A 117 5.88 -2.29 15.59
C ASP A 117 6.24 -2.58 14.13
N ILE A 118 6.53 -3.83 13.81
CA ILE A 118 6.82 -4.26 12.44
C ILE A 118 6.09 -5.57 12.16
N GLY A 119 5.24 -5.54 11.14
CA GLY A 119 4.68 -6.74 10.54
C GLY A 119 5.52 -7.20 9.36
N ALA A 120 5.64 -8.51 9.16
CA ALA A 120 6.18 -9.08 7.93
C ALA A 120 5.37 -10.32 7.55
N GLY A 121 5.22 -10.61 6.27
CA GLY A 121 4.44 -11.72 5.78
C GLY A 121 5.07 -12.37 4.55
N LEU A 122 4.87 -13.68 4.45
CA LEU A 122 5.21 -14.50 3.30
C LEU A 122 4.01 -15.38 2.98
N SER A 123 3.57 -15.39 1.72
CA SER A 123 2.48 -16.24 1.27
C SER A 123 2.79 -16.91 -0.06
N VAL A 124 2.36 -18.15 -0.22
CA VAL A 124 2.35 -18.86 -1.50
C VAL A 124 0.93 -18.89 -2.02
N GLU A 125 0.74 -18.54 -3.29
CA GLU A 125 -0.54 -18.54 -3.99
C GLU A 125 -0.57 -19.64 -5.04
N TYR A 126 -1.66 -20.40 -5.08
CA TYR A 126 -1.97 -21.42 -6.07
C TYR A 126 -3.26 -21.07 -6.82
N ARG A 127 -3.20 -21.10 -8.14
CA ARG A 127 -4.32 -20.82 -9.06
C ARG A 127 -4.67 -22.09 -9.82
N PRO A 128 -5.71 -22.85 -9.40
CA PRO A 128 -6.03 -24.13 -10.02
C PRO A 128 -6.52 -24.00 -11.47
N ASP A 129 -7.24 -22.94 -11.81
CA ASP A 129 -7.77 -22.73 -13.15
C ASP A 129 -7.70 -21.26 -13.57
N PRO A 130 -6.51 -20.78 -14.00
CA PRO A 130 -6.32 -19.38 -14.40
C PRO A 130 -7.06 -19.01 -15.70
N GLY A 131 -7.59 -19.99 -16.45
CA GLY A 131 -8.40 -19.77 -17.64
C GLY A 131 -9.90 -19.68 -17.37
N SER A 132 -10.32 -19.95 -16.14
CA SER A 132 -11.72 -19.84 -15.73
C SER A 132 -12.20 -18.40 -15.70
N THR A 133 -13.47 -18.19 -16.04
CA THR A 133 -14.14 -16.88 -15.88
C THR A 133 -14.16 -16.39 -14.43
N LEU A 134 -14.06 -17.30 -13.45
CA LEU A 134 -14.07 -17.02 -12.01
C LEU A 134 -12.66 -16.85 -11.41
N ASP A 135 -11.58 -17.19 -12.14
CA ASP A 135 -10.17 -17.19 -11.69
C ASP A 135 -9.99 -17.51 -10.19
N PRO A 136 -10.29 -18.74 -9.75
CA PRO A 136 -10.14 -19.13 -8.35
C PRO A 136 -8.66 -19.12 -7.95
N ARG A 137 -8.36 -18.64 -6.74
CA ARG A 137 -7.01 -18.64 -6.17
C ARG A 137 -7.05 -19.02 -4.69
N PHE A 138 -6.00 -19.69 -4.25
CA PHE A 138 -5.82 -20.13 -2.88
C PHE A 138 -4.45 -19.68 -2.40
N SER A 139 -4.37 -19.10 -1.22
CA SER A 139 -3.11 -18.71 -0.61
C SER A 139 -2.96 -19.28 0.79
N ILE A 140 -1.72 -19.64 1.12
CA ILE A 140 -1.31 -20.01 2.46
C ILE A 140 -0.14 -19.12 2.81
N GLY A 141 -0.19 -18.50 3.99
CA GLY A 141 0.80 -17.55 4.42
C GLY A 141 1.16 -17.68 5.89
N VAL A 142 2.32 -17.13 6.22
CA VAL A 142 2.80 -16.92 7.58
C VAL A 142 3.20 -15.46 7.73
N ALA A 143 2.83 -14.85 8.84
CA ALA A 143 3.20 -13.49 9.19
C ALA A 143 3.81 -13.41 10.58
N TYR A 144 4.67 -12.44 10.78
CA TYR A 144 5.16 -12.02 12.08
C TYR A 144 4.25 -10.89 12.64
N PRO A 145 3.83 -10.95 13.92
CA PRO A 145 4.12 -12.02 14.89
C PRO A 145 3.27 -13.28 14.63
N TRP A 146 3.98 -14.40 14.52
CA TRP A 146 3.56 -15.76 14.16
C TRP A 146 2.07 -15.99 13.95
N THR A 147 1.56 -15.62 12.78
CA THR A 147 0.18 -15.82 12.35
C THR A 147 0.17 -16.64 11.08
N MET A 148 -0.54 -17.76 11.09
CA MET A 148 -0.79 -18.56 9.89
C MET A 148 -2.11 -18.12 9.25
N THR A 149 -2.12 -17.96 7.94
CA THR A 149 -3.31 -17.60 7.17
C THR A 149 -3.56 -18.58 6.05
N VAL A 150 -4.84 -18.91 5.84
CA VAL A 150 -5.31 -19.66 4.68
C VAL A 150 -6.43 -18.85 4.06
N GLN A 151 -6.37 -18.59 2.76
CA GLN A 151 -7.35 -17.75 2.08
C GLN A 151 -7.73 -18.37 0.73
N GLY A 152 -9.03 -18.36 0.44
CA GLY A 152 -9.57 -18.61 -0.89
C GLY A 152 -10.13 -17.31 -1.45
N GLN A 153 -9.91 -17.07 -2.73
CA GLN A 153 -10.46 -15.92 -3.44
C GLN A 153 -10.92 -16.33 -4.83
N ALA A 154 -11.88 -15.58 -5.36
CA ALA A 154 -12.42 -15.74 -6.69
C ALA A 154 -12.68 -14.36 -7.27
N SER A 155 -12.35 -14.17 -8.54
CA SER A 155 -12.55 -12.91 -9.25
C SER A 155 -13.28 -13.12 -10.57
N LEU A 156 -14.38 -12.41 -10.74
CA LEU A 156 -15.16 -12.41 -11.98
C LEU A 156 -14.92 -11.10 -12.72
N ILE A 157 -14.47 -11.21 -13.97
CA ILE A 157 -14.28 -10.06 -14.85
C ILE A 157 -15.50 -9.97 -15.75
N ARG A 158 -16.23 -8.88 -15.62
CA ARG A 158 -17.38 -8.56 -16.45
C ARG A 158 -17.32 -7.10 -16.85
N ASP A 159 -16.73 -6.85 -18.02
CA ASP A 159 -16.53 -5.51 -18.60
C ASP A 159 -17.75 -4.60 -18.35
N PRO A 160 -17.58 -3.42 -17.70
CA PRO A 160 -16.31 -2.79 -17.27
C PRO A 160 -15.84 -3.11 -15.84
N VAL A 161 -16.54 -3.98 -15.14
CA VAL A 161 -16.36 -4.21 -13.70
C VAL A 161 -15.65 -5.53 -13.42
N ILE A 162 -14.72 -5.49 -12.49
CA ILE A 162 -14.09 -6.67 -11.89
C ILE A 162 -14.64 -6.81 -10.48
N VAL A 163 -15.18 -7.98 -10.16
CA VAL A 163 -15.71 -8.30 -8.83
C VAL A 163 -14.83 -9.36 -8.20
N LEU A 164 -14.50 -9.19 -6.92
CA LEU A 164 -13.68 -10.11 -6.14
C LEU A 164 -14.41 -10.50 -4.86
N ALA A 165 -14.35 -11.78 -4.51
CA ALA A 165 -14.80 -12.29 -3.22
C ALA A 165 -13.67 -13.11 -2.60
N SER A 166 -13.49 -12.99 -1.29
CA SER A 166 -12.48 -13.75 -0.56
C SER A 166 -12.99 -14.25 0.79
N LEU A 167 -12.52 -15.42 1.18
CA LEU A 167 -12.74 -16.04 2.48
C LEU A 167 -11.37 -16.42 3.05
N GLY A 168 -11.03 -15.90 4.22
CA GLY A 168 -9.74 -16.16 4.87
C GLY A 168 -9.91 -16.63 6.30
N TYR A 169 -9.07 -17.55 6.74
CA TYR A 169 -8.90 -17.93 8.14
C TYR A 169 -7.50 -17.54 8.60
N ALA A 170 -7.40 -16.87 9.75
CA ALA A 170 -6.14 -16.47 10.35
C ALA A 170 -6.05 -16.99 11.79
N GLN A 171 -4.93 -17.65 12.10
CA GLN A 171 -4.60 -18.21 13.41
C GLN A 171 -3.23 -17.70 13.85
N PRO A 172 -3.16 -16.76 14.80
CA PRO A 172 -1.97 -16.51 15.59
C PRO A 172 -1.57 -17.81 16.30
N LEU A 173 -0.29 -18.16 16.24
CA LEU A 173 0.27 -19.35 16.88
C LEU A 173 0.49 -19.13 18.38
N ASP A 174 0.69 -17.86 18.79
CA ASP A 174 0.98 -17.48 20.17
C ASP A 174 -0.29 -17.18 20.99
N SER A 175 -1.48 -17.27 20.39
CA SER A 175 -2.75 -17.05 21.10
C SER A 175 -3.86 -17.95 20.58
N ALA A 176 -4.90 -18.16 21.39
CA ALA A 176 -6.09 -18.91 20.96
C ALA A 176 -7.01 -18.11 20.00
N ASN A 177 -6.61 -16.89 19.61
CA ASN A 177 -7.49 -15.92 18.97
C ASN A 177 -7.49 -16.13 17.48
N SER A 178 -8.48 -16.84 16.94
CA SER A 178 -8.61 -16.99 15.49
C SER A 178 -9.54 -15.94 14.90
N SER A 179 -9.46 -15.74 13.59
CA SER A 179 -10.42 -14.89 12.88
C SER A 179 -10.77 -15.46 11.51
N LEU A 180 -12.05 -15.33 11.16
CA LEU A 180 -12.57 -15.56 9.83
C LEU A 180 -12.75 -14.19 9.15
N ASN A 181 -12.28 -14.04 7.92
CA ASN A 181 -12.30 -12.79 7.19
C ASN A 181 -13.09 -12.98 5.90
N LEU A 182 -14.07 -12.12 5.68
CA LEU A 182 -14.93 -12.08 4.51
C LEU A 182 -14.64 -10.80 3.75
N GLY A 183 -14.19 -10.93 2.51
CA GLY A 183 -13.83 -9.80 1.65
C GLY A 183 -14.69 -9.75 0.41
N LEU A 184 -15.12 -8.56 0.04
CA LEU A 184 -15.77 -8.25 -1.23
C LEU A 184 -15.07 -7.04 -1.85
N GLY A 185 -14.84 -7.07 -3.15
CA GLY A 185 -14.22 -6.00 -3.89
C GLY A 185 -14.90 -5.79 -5.22
N ALA A 186 -14.96 -4.55 -5.67
CA ALA A 186 -15.34 -4.20 -7.02
C ALA A 186 -14.40 -3.11 -7.55
N GLY A 187 -13.99 -3.21 -8.80
CA GLY A 187 -13.16 -2.21 -9.45
C GLY A 187 -13.50 -2.06 -10.92
N PHE A 188 -13.22 -0.89 -11.48
CA PHE A 188 -13.34 -0.66 -12.91
C PHE A 188 -12.27 0.33 -13.37
N VAL A 189 -11.89 0.21 -14.63
CA VAL A 189 -10.99 1.13 -15.31
C VAL A 189 -11.85 2.21 -15.96
N ALA A 190 -11.76 3.45 -15.46
CA ALA A 190 -12.57 4.55 -15.97
C ALA A 190 -12.07 5.05 -17.32
N ASN A 191 -10.74 5.05 -17.51
CA ASN A 191 -10.07 5.35 -18.76
C ASN A 191 -8.64 4.77 -18.75
N GLU A 192 -7.86 5.01 -19.80
CA GLU A 192 -6.48 4.50 -19.94
C GLU A 192 -5.55 4.80 -18.76
N ARG A 193 -5.85 5.85 -17.97
CA ARG A 193 -5.02 6.32 -16.87
C ARG A 193 -5.65 6.18 -15.50
N VAL A 194 -6.97 6.18 -15.39
CA VAL A 194 -7.67 6.27 -14.11
C VAL A 194 -8.45 5.00 -13.84
N SER A 195 -8.29 4.47 -12.63
CA SER A 195 -9.01 3.31 -12.14
C SER A 195 -9.61 3.60 -10.77
N PHE A 196 -10.74 2.95 -10.49
CA PHE A 196 -11.42 3.03 -9.20
C PHE A 196 -11.64 1.63 -8.66
N SER A 197 -11.44 1.47 -7.36
CA SER A 197 -11.85 0.27 -6.65
C SER A 197 -12.45 0.58 -5.29
N ALA A 198 -13.39 -0.26 -4.88
CA ALA A 198 -13.98 -0.27 -3.56
C ALA A 198 -13.89 -1.68 -3.00
N SER A 199 -13.59 -1.82 -1.73
CA SER A 199 -13.60 -3.10 -1.04
C SER A 199 -14.20 -2.99 0.35
N ALA A 200 -14.86 -4.07 0.75
CA ALA A 200 -15.40 -4.27 2.08
C ALA A 200 -14.76 -5.51 2.68
N ASN A 201 -14.28 -5.43 3.90
CA ASN A 201 -13.78 -6.58 4.66
C ASN A 201 -14.51 -6.67 6.00
N TYR A 202 -14.86 -7.88 6.39
CA TYR A 202 -15.50 -8.19 7.66
C TYR A 202 -14.75 -9.31 8.36
N GLY A 203 -14.04 -8.96 9.44
CA GLY A 203 -13.30 -9.86 10.30
C GLY A 203 -14.15 -10.29 11.50
N ILE A 204 -14.43 -11.58 11.58
CA ILE A 204 -15.19 -12.24 12.64
C ILE A 204 -14.18 -12.97 13.55
N PRO A 205 -13.97 -12.52 14.79
CA PRO A 205 -13.14 -13.26 15.73
C PRO A 205 -13.82 -14.57 16.15
N ILE A 206 -13.02 -15.62 16.31
CA ILE A 206 -13.45 -16.94 16.74
C ILE A 206 -12.64 -17.31 18.00
N GLY A 207 -13.34 -17.72 19.05
CA GLY A 207 -12.76 -18.30 20.27
C GLY A 207 -12.52 -17.34 21.44
N ASP A 208 -12.38 -16.03 21.21
CA ASP A 208 -12.09 -15.04 22.27
C ASP A 208 -12.99 -13.79 22.17
N THR A 209 -12.93 -12.92 23.18
CA THR A 209 -13.69 -11.67 23.37
C THR A 209 -13.31 -10.51 22.45
N ASN A 210 -12.63 -10.80 21.34
CA ASN A 210 -12.28 -9.77 20.37
C ASN A 210 -13.54 -9.21 19.70
N LEU A 211 -13.47 -7.94 19.31
CA LEU A 211 -14.57 -7.28 18.62
C LEU A 211 -14.47 -7.54 17.11
N PRO A 212 -15.61 -7.74 16.42
CA PRO A 212 -15.61 -7.79 14.97
C PRO A 212 -15.10 -6.48 14.39
N VAL A 213 -14.41 -6.58 13.25
CA VAL A 213 -13.86 -5.43 12.54
C VAL A 213 -14.48 -5.39 11.15
N THR A 214 -15.07 -4.26 10.80
CA THR A 214 -15.51 -3.98 9.44
C THR A 214 -14.59 -2.91 8.85
N SER A 215 -14.15 -3.07 7.61
CA SER A 215 -13.48 -1.99 6.89
C SER A 215 -14.07 -1.80 5.51
N LEU A 216 -14.14 -0.54 5.07
CA LEU A 216 -14.53 -0.12 3.74
C LEU A 216 -13.36 0.69 3.19
N SER A 217 -12.84 0.29 2.04
CA SER A 217 -11.74 0.97 1.37
C SER A 217 -12.17 1.46 0.01
N PHE A 218 -11.76 2.67 -0.34
CA PHE A 218 -11.89 3.23 -1.68
C PHE A 218 -10.50 3.57 -2.18
N ARG A 219 -10.19 3.21 -3.41
CA ARG A 219 -8.91 3.50 -4.06
C ARG A 219 -9.15 4.13 -5.42
N THR A 220 -8.42 5.20 -5.69
CA THR A 220 -8.30 5.81 -7.01
C THR A 220 -6.87 5.63 -7.49
N GLY A 221 -6.67 4.94 -8.59
CA GLY A 221 -5.36 4.72 -9.21
C GLY A 221 -5.15 5.62 -10.41
N TYR A 222 -3.92 6.12 -10.59
CA TYR A 222 -3.47 6.85 -11.76
C TYR A 222 -2.24 6.15 -12.36
N ASN A 223 -2.36 5.62 -13.58
CA ASN A 223 -1.25 5.03 -14.33
C ASN A 223 -0.29 6.14 -14.79
N LEU A 224 0.99 5.98 -14.48
CA LEU A 224 2.05 6.91 -14.83
C LEU A 224 2.60 6.69 -16.25
N ASP A 225 2.46 5.48 -16.79
CA ASP A 225 2.91 5.11 -18.13
C ASP A 225 1.74 4.65 -19.00
N ASP A 226 1.87 4.87 -20.32
CA ASP A 226 0.84 4.46 -21.29
C ASP A 226 0.68 2.93 -21.38
N LYS A 227 1.64 2.18 -20.82
CA LYS A 227 1.60 0.71 -20.72
C LYS A 227 1.01 0.21 -19.40
N GLY A 228 0.71 1.09 -18.43
CA GLY A 228 0.13 0.71 -17.13
C GLY A 228 1.05 -0.13 -16.23
N ASN A 229 2.37 -0.07 -16.42
CA ASN A 229 3.33 -0.75 -15.58
C ASN A 229 3.60 -0.01 -14.27
N GLN A 230 3.26 1.26 -14.15
CA GLN A 230 3.45 2.05 -12.93
C GLN A 230 2.21 2.83 -12.60
N ASP A 231 1.83 2.87 -11.33
CA ASP A 231 0.63 3.57 -10.87
C ASP A 231 0.82 4.24 -9.52
N ILE A 232 0.17 5.39 -9.32
CA ILE A 232 0.02 6.03 -8.02
C ILE A 232 -1.43 5.89 -7.58
N GLY A 233 -1.63 5.35 -6.38
CA GLY A 233 -2.93 5.18 -5.76
C GLY A 233 -3.16 6.15 -4.61
N LEU A 234 -4.36 6.70 -4.52
CA LEU A 234 -4.89 7.28 -3.29
C LEU A 234 -5.89 6.30 -2.70
N ARG A 235 -5.70 5.91 -1.44
CA ARG A 235 -6.62 5.03 -0.70
C ARG A 235 -7.25 5.79 0.46
N THR A 236 -8.54 5.60 0.67
CA THR A 236 -9.26 6.03 1.86
C THR A 236 -9.90 4.81 2.50
N THR A 237 -9.70 4.63 3.79
CA THR A 237 -10.19 3.46 4.52
C THR A 237 -11.01 3.91 5.71
N LEU A 238 -12.27 3.52 5.75
CA LEU A 238 -13.10 3.58 6.95
C LEU A 238 -13.00 2.24 7.67
N SER A 239 -12.71 2.24 8.96
CA SER A 239 -12.68 1.01 9.77
C SER A 239 -13.54 1.19 11.01
N MET A 240 -14.31 0.15 11.35
CA MET A 240 -15.21 0.11 12.49
C MET A 240 -14.86 -1.11 13.33
N ARG A 241 -14.65 -0.89 14.63
CA ARG A 241 -14.38 -1.95 15.61
C ARG A 241 -15.19 -1.68 16.86
N GLY A 242 -16.23 -2.48 17.10
CA GLY A 242 -17.20 -2.18 18.16
C GLY A 242 -17.84 -0.80 17.95
N GLY A 243 -17.67 0.11 18.91
CA GLY A 243 -18.16 1.49 18.82
C GLY A 243 -17.17 2.47 18.16
N ASP A 244 -15.93 2.07 17.91
CA ASP A 244 -14.90 2.97 17.36
C ASP A 244 -14.99 3.00 15.84
N THR A 245 -15.02 4.20 15.26
CA THR A 245 -14.93 4.42 13.81
C THR A 245 -13.69 5.26 13.51
N ARG A 246 -12.83 4.78 12.61
CA ARG A 246 -11.58 5.45 12.22
C ARG A 246 -11.54 5.64 10.71
N LEU A 247 -11.09 6.82 10.28
CA LEU A 247 -10.83 7.14 8.88
C LEU A 247 -9.32 7.19 8.66
N GLY A 248 -8.84 6.48 7.64
CA GLY A 248 -7.46 6.48 7.19
C GLY A 248 -7.34 6.98 5.77
N VAL A 249 -6.20 7.61 5.45
CA VAL A 249 -5.84 8.01 4.09
C VAL A 249 -4.42 7.54 3.81
N GLY A 250 -4.22 6.93 2.65
CA GLY A 250 -2.92 6.46 2.23
C GLY A 250 -2.62 6.77 0.77
N ILE A 251 -1.33 6.86 0.48
CA ILE A 251 -0.78 6.99 -0.86
C ILE A 251 0.01 5.71 -1.15
N GLU A 252 -0.19 5.17 -2.33
CA GLU A 252 0.46 3.96 -2.82
C GLU A 252 1.22 4.28 -4.11
N TRP A 253 2.37 3.66 -4.29
CA TRP A 253 3.10 3.65 -5.55
C TRP A 253 3.35 2.19 -5.91
N GLY A 254 2.77 1.77 -7.03
CA GLY A 254 2.86 0.42 -7.53
C GLY A 254 3.66 0.35 -8.83
N GLY A 255 4.22 -0.82 -9.07
CA GLY A 255 4.75 -1.16 -10.37
C GLY A 255 4.63 -2.65 -10.67
N ARG A 256 4.63 -2.98 -11.96
CA ARG A 256 4.54 -4.35 -12.47
C ARG A 256 5.40 -4.55 -13.70
N GLY A 257 5.75 -5.78 -14.00
CA GLY A 257 6.49 -6.14 -15.21
C GLY A 257 6.70 -7.64 -15.34
N ILE A 258 7.44 -8.05 -16.37
CA ILE A 258 7.77 -9.46 -16.64
C ILE A 258 9.29 -9.60 -16.73
N VAL A 259 9.86 -10.48 -15.91
CA VAL A 259 11.28 -10.85 -15.98
C VAL A 259 11.48 -11.76 -17.19
N GLY A 260 12.34 -11.35 -18.13
CA GLY A 260 12.72 -12.18 -19.28
C GLY A 260 12.00 -11.83 -20.59
N ALA A 261 11.21 -10.76 -20.65
CA ALA A 261 10.76 -10.21 -21.92
C ALA A 261 11.98 -9.73 -22.72
N GLN A 262 12.41 -10.52 -23.72
CA GLN A 262 13.37 -10.04 -24.70
C GLN A 262 12.77 -8.77 -25.32
N ARG A 263 13.47 -7.65 -25.18
CA ARG A 263 13.24 -6.49 -26.05
C ARG A 263 13.46 -6.99 -27.47
N GLN A 264 12.40 -7.36 -28.18
CA GLN A 264 12.43 -7.37 -29.64
C GLN A 264 12.70 -5.93 -30.03
N ARG A 265 14.00 -5.63 -30.19
CA ARG A 265 14.47 -4.48 -30.93
C ARG A 265 13.91 -4.69 -32.31
N THR A 266 12.86 -3.95 -32.64
CA THR A 266 12.46 -3.74 -34.03
C THR A 266 13.65 -3.06 -34.69
N GLU A 267 14.60 -3.86 -35.18
CA GLU A 267 15.57 -3.43 -36.16
C GLU A 267 14.78 -3.23 -37.44
N ASP A 268 14.37 -1.98 -37.65
CA ASP A 268 13.95 -1.46 -38.94
C ASP A 268 15.13 -1.61 -39.91
N ASN A 269 15.29 -2.81 -40.48
CA ASN A 269 16.15 -3.03 -41.63
C ASN A 269 15.47 -2.43 -42.87
N ASN A 270 15.50 -1.10 -42.95
CA ASN A 270 15.34 -0.38 -44.19
C ASN A 270 16.63 -0.52 -45.01
N THR A 271 16.71 -1.60 -45.78
CA THR A 271 17.65 -1.70 -46.90
C THR A 271 16.89 -2.04 -48.16
N THR A 272 16.38 -1.02 -48.86
CA THR A 272 16.15 -1.12 -50.30
C THR A 272 16.43 0.23 -50.94
N SER A 273 17.66 0.39 -51.40
CA SER A 273 18.07 1.46 -52.31
C SER A 273 17.97 1.00 -53.77
N ALA A 274 17.36 1.87 -54.58
CA ALA A 274 17.60 2.11 -56.02
C ALA A 274 16.91 1.23 -57.11
N ILE A 275 15.88 1.85 -57.70
CA ILE A 275 15.32 1.84 -59.08
C ILE A 275 16.40 2.34 -60.11
N PRO A 276 16.36 2.28 -61.49
CA PRO A 276 15.26 2.04 -62.50
C PRO A 276 15.56 1.16 -63.76
N SER A 277 14.51 0.76 -64.51
CA SER A 277 14.24 1.18 -65.92
C SER A 277 13.05 0.42 -66.57
N GLN A 278 12.19 1.16 -67.30
CA GLN A 278 10.95 0.79 -68.00
C GLN A 278 11.23 0.18 -69.43
N PRO A 279 10.27 0.04 -70.41
CA PRO A 279 8.79 0.19 -70.46
C PRO A 279 8.03 -0.90 -71.30
N ILE A 280 6.69 -0.74 -71.42
CA ILE A 280 5.85 -0.86 -72.66
C ILE A 280 4.50 -1.64 -72.48
N ASN A 281 3.42 -0.84 -72.50
CA ASN A 281 2.09 -0.92 -73.18
C ASN A 281 1.05 -2.04 -72.98
N GLY A 282 -0.21 -1.59 -72.79
CA GLY A 282 -1.45 -2.21 -73.29
C GLY A 282 -2.67 -2.17 -72.34
N ALA A 283 -3.32 -1.02 -72.12
CA ALA A 283 -4.71 -0.66 -72.52
C ALA A 283 -5.80 -1.73 -72.28
N THR A 284 -6.81 -1.53 -71.41
CA THR A 284 -8.09 -0.81 -71.68
C THR A 284 -8.92 -0.73 -70.36
N ASN A 285 -9.29 0.46 -69.87
CA ASN A 285 -10.57 1.20 -70.01
C ASN A 285 -11.84 0.60 -69.36
N THR A 286 -12.27 1.20 -68.24
CA THR A 286 -13.63 1.78 -67.96
C THR A 286 -13.55 2.47 -66.58
N THR A 287 -13.44 3.79 -66.46
CA THR A 287 -14.48 4.85 -66.55
C THR A 287 -15.58 4.71 -65.50
N GLU A 288 -15.46 5.47 -64.41
CA GLU A 288 -16.52 6.36 -63.93
C GLU A 288 -15.93 7.41 -62.97
N LYS A 289 -16.22 8.69 -63.28
CA LYS A 289 -15.76 9.90 -62.59
C LYS A 289 -16.88 10.39 -61.63
N PRO A 290 -16.55 11.27 -60.67
CA PRO A 290 -17.38 11.67 -59.52
C PRO A 290 -18.12 12.99 -59.77
N PRO A 291 -18.73 13.55 -58.71
CA PRO A 291 -18.45 14.95 -58.34
C PRO A 291 -18.21 15.07 -56.80
N SER A 292 -17.24 15.82 -56.26
CA SER A 292 -17.14 17.30 -56.09
C SER A 292 -18.47 17.95 -55.67
N ASN A 293 -18.63 18.82 -54.67
CA ASN A 293 -17.72 19.77 -54.05
C ASN A 293 -18.42 20.42 -52.83
N SER A 294 -17.61 20.90 -51.88
CA SER A 294 -17.75 22.14 -51.08
C SER A 294 -19.04 22.47 -50.32
N SER A 295 -18.90 22.78 -49.02
CA SER A 295 -18.99 24.18 -48.56
C SER A 295 -18.65 24.32 -47.07
N ALA A 296 -17.62 25.10 -46.80
CA ALA A 296 -17.34 25.70 -45.50
C ALA A 296 -18.34 26.84 -45.24
N THR A 297 -18.74 27.04 -43.98
CA THR A 297 -19.24 28.35 -43.50
C THR A 297 -18.79 28.54 -42.07
N SER A 298 -17.95 29.56 -41.89
CA SER A 298 -17.58 30.15 -40.63
C SER A 298 -18.73 31.02 -40.10
N THR A 299 -18.93 31.06 -38.78
CA THR A 299 -19.58 32.19 -38.13
C THR A 299 -18.93 32.44 -36.78
N GLN A 300 -18.35 33.63 -36.65
CA GLN A 300 -17.76 34.20 -35.45
C GLN A 300 -18.82 34.95 -34.64
N LEU A 301 -18.58 34.98 -33.32
CA LEU A 301 -18.96 35.97 -32.29
C LEU A 301 -20.43 36.35 -32.07
N THR A 302 -20.89 36.18 -30.83
CA THR A 302 -21.14 37.34 -29.94
C THR A 302 -21.25 36.96 -28.46
N THR A 303 -20.58 37.79 -27.66
CA THR A 303 -20.56 37.89 -26.20
C THR A 303 -21.93 38.22 -25.63
N LYS A 304 -22.32 37.60 -24.51
CA LYS A 304 -23.21 38.22 -23.51
C LYS A 304 -23.11 37.50 -22.15
N GLU A 305 -22.52 38.23 -21.18
CA GLU A 305 -22.75 38.03 -19.75
C GLU A 305 -24.25 38.10 -19.42
N PRO A 306 -24.64 37.49 -18.29
CA PRO A 306 -25.40 38.28 -17.34
C PRO A 306 -24.80 38.21 -15.94
N ASN A 307 -24.50 39.41 -15.43
CA ASN A 307 -24.52 39.73 -14.02
C ASN A 307 -25.88 39.37 -13.41
N SER A 308 -25.87 38.65 -12.29
CA SER A 308 -26.92 38.80 -11.27
C SER A 308 -26.32 38.63 -9.88
N SER A 309 -26.11 39.79 -9.28
CA SER A 309 -26.04 40.08 -7.86
C SER A 309 -27.09 39.33 -7.03
N SER A 310 -26.67 38.75 -5.92
CA SER A 310 -27.49 38.76 -4.70
C SER A 310 -26.60 39.00 -3.49
N VAL A 311 -26.93 40.10 -2.83
CA VAL A 311 -26.35 40.63 -1.60
C VAL A 311 -27.10 39.98 -0.45
N ILE A 312 -26.40 39.28 0.45
CA ILE A 312 -26.80 39.17 1.85
C ILE A 312 -25.56 39.40 2.69
N GLY A 313 -25.58 40.53 3.41
CA GLY A 313 -24.53 40.96 4.30
C GLY A 313 -24.57 40.21 5.62
N SER A 314 -23.38 39.90 6.12
CA SER A 314 -23.12 39.66 7.54
C SER A 314 -21.75 40.24 7.86
N GLN A 315 -21.74 41.13 8.83
CA GLN A 315 -20.60 41.96 9.26
C GLN A 315 -19.38 41.14 9.72
N PRO A 316 -18.15 41.63 9.50
CA PRO A 316 -16.99 41.12 10.22
C PRO A 316 -16.78 41.93 11.51
N ASN A 317 -17.01 41.29 12.64
CA ASN A 317 -16.55 41.79 13.94
C ASN A 317 -15.02 41.73 13.99
N THR A 318 -14.42 42.88 14.29
CA THR A 318 -12.99 43.07 14.46
C THR A 318 -12.58 42.57 15.84
N ILE A 319 -11.82 41.47 15.92
CA ILE A 319 -11.12 41.08 17.15
C ILE A 319 -9.63 41.37 16.92
N ASN A 320 -9.17 42.47 17.52
CA ASN A 320 -7.77 42.72 17.81
C ASN A 320 -7.31 41.71 18.86
N GLY A 321 -6.42 40.79 18.47
CA GLY A 321 -5.74 39.85 19.36
C GLY A 321 -4.28 39.71 18.95
N ASN A 322 -3.38 40.04 19.87
CA ASN A 322 -1.93 40.10 19.70
C ASN A 322 -1.33 38.83 19.08
N ILE A 323 -0.59 39.00 17.97
CA ILE A 323 0.28 37.99 17.36
C ILE A 323 1.66 38.12 18.03
N SER A 324 1.93 37.31 19.05
CA SER A 324 3.27 37.20 19.66
C SER A 324 3.75 35.76 19.93
N ASP A 325 2.97 34.71 19.64
CA ASP A 325 3.31 33.34 20.10
C ASP A 325 3.70 32.33 18.99
N ASN A 326 4.01 32.79 17.77
CA ASN A 326 4.40 31.89 16.67
C ASN A 326 5.90 31.50 16.63
N ASN A 327 6.73 31.97 17.57
CA ASN A 327 8.17 31.64 17.60
C ASN A 327 8.55 30.43 18.46
N VAL A 328 7.63 29.88 19.27
CA VAL A 328 7.94 28.75 20.17
C VAL A 328 7.69 27.39 19.48
N LEU A 329 6.77 27.33 18.51
CA LEU A 329 6.42 26.07 17.84
C LEU A 329 7.47 25.61 16.80
N THR A 330 8.12 26.54 16.12
CA THR A 330 9.15 26.26 15.08
C THR A 330 10.48 25.80 15.66
N GLY A 331 10.81 26.18 16.91
CA GLY A 331 12.03 25.74 17.59
C GLY A 331 12.04 24.24 17.92
N ASN A 332 10.87 23.69 18.28
CA ASN A 332 10.76 22.28 18.70
C ASN A 332 10.78 21.31 17.50
N SER A 333 10.21 21.72 16.36
CA SER A 333 10.23 20.93 15.13
C SER A 333 11.64 20.77 14.55
N ASN A 334 12.46 21.83 14.61
CA ASN A 334 13.85 21.77 14.13
C ASN A 334 14.74 20.86 15.01
N ALA A 335 14.52 20.86 16.33
CA ALA A 335 15.21 19.96 17.24
C ALA A 335 14.85 18.49 16.97
N ALA A 336 13.58 18.19 16.71
CA ALA A 336 13.13 16.84 16.37
C ALA A 336 13.72 16.34 15.03
N ILE A 337 13.81 17.22 14.02
CA ILE A 337 14.43 16.92 12.73
C ILE A 337 15.93 16.61 12.90
N GLN A 338 16.64 17.39 13.71
CA GLN A 338 18.07 17.14 13.97
C GLN A 338 18.31 15.80 14.72
N GLN A 339 17.44 15.44 15.66
CA GLN A 339 17.50 14.14 16.34
C GLN A 339 17.25 12.97 15.38
N LEU A 340 16.34 13.13 14.41
CA LEU A 340 16.12 12.13 13.37
C LEU A 340 17.35 11.94 12.46
N TYR A 341 18.00 13.03 12.05
CA TYR A 341 19.24 12.95 11.27
C TYR A 341 20.37 12.25 12.03
N GLN A 342 20.53 12.52 13.33
CA GLN A 342 21.52 11.82 14.15
C GLN A 342 21.24 10.32 14.25
N ARG A 343 19.99 9.92 14.49
CA ARG A 343 19.62 8.49 14.54
C ARG A 343 19.82 7.78 13.21
N LEU A 344 19.59 8.46 12.08
CA LEU A 344 19.87 7.91 10.76
C LEU A 344 21.36 7.64 10.57
N GLN A 345 22.22 8.59 10.92
CA GLN A 345 23.68 8.42 10.85
C GLN A 345 24.17 7.29 11.77
N GLU A 346 23.65 7.18 12.98
CA GLU A 346 23.98 6.07 13.88
C GLU A 346 23.60 4.70 13.29
N LYS A 347 22.48 4.62 12.55
CA LYS A 347 22.02 3.39 11.91
C LYS A 347 22.86 3.04 10.68
N ASP A 348 23.30 4.01 9.89
CA ASP A 348 24.20 3.78 8.76
C ASP A 348 25.54 3.17 9.23
N VAL A 349 26.10 3.67 10.34
CA VAL A 349 27.32 3.10 10.93
C VAL A 349 27.09 1.67 11.42
N GLN A 350 25.94 1.36 12.03
CA GLN A 350 25.60 -0.01 12.44
C GLN A 350 25.49 -0.96 11.25
N ILE A 351 24.93 -0.49 10.13
CA ILE A 351 24.82 -1.29 8.90
C ILE A 351 26.21 -1.60 8.34
N GLU A 352 27.13 -0.62 8.34
CA GLU A 352 28.49 -0.82 7.85
C GLU A 352 29.26 -1.85 8.69
N ILE A 353 29.12 -1.79 10.03
CA ILE A 353 29.70 -2.78 10.95
C ILE A 353 29.16 -4.20 10.66
N LEU A 354 27.84 -4.34 10.48
CA LEU A 354 27.23 -5.63 10.16
C LEU A 354 27.70 -6.17 8.79
N GLN A 355 27.82 -5.31 7.78
CA GLN A 355 28.36 -5.71 6.48
C GLN A 355 29.82 -6.16 6.56
N GLN A 356 30.62 -5.58 7.45
CA GLN A 356 31.98 -6.03 7.69
C GLN A 356 32.03 -7.39 8.39
N GLN A 357 31.20 -7.61 9.41
CA GLN A 357 31.08 -8.92 10.07
C GLN A 357 30.63 -10.03 9.11
N ILE A 358 29.68 -9.74 8.22
CA ILE A 358 29.24 -10.70 7.20
C ILE A 358 30.41 -11.08 6.27
N ARG A 359 31.22 -10.11 5.84
CA ARG A 359 32.41 -10.39 5.01
C ARG A 359 33.44 -11.26 5.75
N GLU A 360 33.68 -11.00 7.02
CA GLU A 360 34.61 -11.81 7.84
C GLU A 360 34.12 -13.25 8.04
N LEU A 361 32.81 -13.43 8.26
CA LEU A 361 32.20 -14.76 8.37
C LEU A 361 32.27 -15.51 7.03
N GLN A 362 32.01 -14.84 5.91
CA GLN A 362 32.13 -15.45 4.58
C GLN A 362 33.56 -15.92 4.30
N GLN A 363 34.57 -15.11 4.60
CA GLN A 363 35.97 -15.50 4.47
C GLN A 363 36.35 -16.67 5.39
N SER A 364 35.79 -16.72 6.60
CA SER A 364 36.02 -17.82 7.54
C SER A 364 35.40 -19.13 7.06
N ILE A 365 34.19 -19.07 6.49
CA ILE A 365 33.52 -20.21 5.86
C ILE A 365 34.32 -20.72 4.66
N GLU A 366 34.83 -19.83 3.81
CA GLU A 366 35.67 -20.23 2.66
C GLU A 366 36.98 -20.89 3.11
N LYS A 367 37.65 -20.35 4.14
CA LYS A 367 38.86 -20.97 4.72
C LYS A 367 38.57 -22.38 5.25
N LEU A 368 37.48 -22.56 5.99
CA LEU A 368 37.07 -23.87 6.51
C LEU A 368 36.70 -24.84 5.37
N ARG A 369 36.08 -24.34 4.30
CA ARG A 369 35.71 -25.14 3.12
C ARG A 369 36.92 -25.73 2.40
N CYS A 370 38.04 -25.00 2.31
CA CYS A 370 39.27 -25.52 1.71
C CYS A 370 40.09 -26.43 2.67
N GLN A 371 39.74 -26.53 3.96
CA GLN A 371 40.38 -27.45 4.92
C GLN A 371 39.73 -28.85 4.94
N LEU A 372 38.53 -29.01 4.35
CA LEU A 372 37.86 -30.31 4.25
C LEU A 372 38.51 -31.18 3.16
N PRO A 373 38.89 -32.43 3.47
CA PRO A 373 39.67 -33.29 2.57
C PRO A 373 38.95 -33.68 1.27
N GLU A 374 37.62 -33.54 1.20
CA GLU A 374 36.83 -33.83 -0.01
C GLU A 374 36.84 -32.72 -1.08
N ASN A 375 37.39 -31.53 -0.80
CA ASN A 375 37.32 -30.37 -1.72
C ASN A 375 38.69 -29.84 -2.20
N GLN A 376 39.80 -30.52 -1.93
CA GLN A 376 41.14 -30.02 -2.27
C GLN A 376 41.42 -29.87 -3.79
N ILE A 377 40.61 -30.49 -4.66
CA ILE A 377 40.81 -30.46 -6.12
C ILE A 377 40.36 -29.11 -6.75
N ASN A 378 39.52 -28.32 -6.08
CA ASN A 378 38.87 -27.14 -6.68
C ASN A 378 39.32 -25.77 -6.14
N CYS A 379 40.10 -25.68 -5.04
CA CYS A 379 40.58 -24.40 -4.50
C CYS A 379 41.85 -23.84 -5.20
N GLN A 380 42.42 -24.54 -6.21
CA GLN A 380 43.69 -24.13 -6.87
C GLN A 380 43.50 -23.25 -8.13
N LYS A 381 42.28 -22.74 -8.37
CA LYS A 381 41.92 -21.89 -9.52
C LYS A 381 41.11 -20.67 -9.10
N VAL A 382 41.67 -19.80 -8.27
CA VAL A 382 41.20 -18.41 -8.16
C VAL A 382 42.44 -17.52 -7.96
N PRO A 383 42.75 -16.57 -8.86
CA PRO A 383 43.82 -15.59 -8.66
C PRO A 383 43.48 -14.55 -7.59
#